data_AF-A0A527VLL4-F1
#
_entry.id   AF-A0A527VLL4-F1
#
_cell.length_a   1.000
_cell.length_b   1.000
_cell.length_c   1.000
_cell.angle_alpha   90.00
_cell.angle_beta   90.00
_cell.angle_gamma   90.00
#
_symmetry.space_group_name_H-M   'P 1'
#
loop_
_entity.id
_entity.type
_entity.pdbx_description
1 polymer ?
#
loop_
_entity_poly.entity_id
_entity_poly.type
_entity_poly.pdbx_seq_one_letter_code
_entity_poly.pdbx_strand_id
1 'polypeptide(L)' 'YINSPTLLDPSLQLKSRPGLRFAGQITGCEGYVESAAIGLLAGRFAAAERLGQAPSLPPPTTAFGALLN' A
#
# COMPACT_ATOMS: atom_id res chain seq x y z
N TYR A 1 -12.40 -0.60 -8.36
CA TYR A 1 -10.99 -0.20 -8.19
C TYR A 1 -10.90 1.32 -8.26
N ILE A 2 -9.85 1.93 -7.72
CA ILE A 2 -9.60 3.38 -7.78
C ILE A 2 -8.37 3.67 -8.66
N ASN A 3 -8.21 4.91 -9.12
CA ASN A 3 -6.99 5.35 -9.82
C ASN A 3 -5.85 5.50 -8.79
N SER A 4 -5.30 4.38 -8.33
CA SER A 4 -4.32 4.32 -7.25
C SER A 4 -3.07 5.17 -7.50
N PRO A 5 -2.43 5.18 -8.69
CA PRO A 5 -1.25 6.02 -8.93
C PRO A 5 -1.51 7.52 -8.73
N THR A 6 -2.73 7.95 -9.06
CA THR A 6 -3.15 9.35 -8.88
C THR A 6 -3.51 9.64 -7.43
N LEU A 7 -4.27 8.75 -6.77
CA LEU A 7 -4.92 9.01 -5.48
C LEU A 7 -4.06 8.60 -4.26
N LEU A 8 -3.25 7.56 -4.39
CA LEU A 8 -2.47 6.98 -3.30
C LEU A 8 -0.99 7.34 -3.41
N ASP A 9 -0.33 7.49 -2.26
CA ASP A 9 1.12 7.55 -2.18
C ASP A 9 1.73 6.12 -2.20
N PRO A 10 3.08 5.99 -2.28
CA PRO A 10 3.74 4.67 -2.30
C PRO A 10 3.51 3.81 -1.04
N SER A 11 2.96 4.38 0.04
CA SER A 11 2.56 3.68 1.27
C SER A 11 1.08 3.30 1.29
N LEU A 12 0.42 3.34 0.12
CA LEU A 12 -1.00 3.01 -0.09
C LEU A 12 -1.97 3.94 0.64
N GLN A 13 -1.50 5.11 1.07
CA GLN A 13 -2.28 6.10 1.79
C GLN A 13 -2.88 7.13 0.83
N LEU A 14 -4.13 7.52 1.10
CA LEU A 14 -4.84 8.52 0.31
C LEU A 14 -4.19 9.89 0.51
N LYS A 15 -3.71 10.50 -0.57
CA LYS A 15 -3.02 11.79 -0.54
C LYS A 15 -3.86 12.91 0.10
N SER A 16 -5.18 12.87 -0.07
CA SER A 16 -6.11 13.88 0.46
C SER A 16 -6.57 13.62 1.90
N ARG A 17 -6.28 12.46 2.48
CA ARG A 17 -6.68 12.11 3.85
C ARG A 17 -5.62 11.25 4.55
N PRO A 18 -4.73 11.87 5.33
CA PRO A 18 -3.79 11.15 6.18
C PRO A 18 -4.48 10.15 7.11
N GLY A 19 -3.85 9.01 7.34
CA GLY A 19 -4.36 7.88 8.12
C GLY A 19 -5.34 6.95 7.37
N LEU A 20 -5.79 7.29 6.16
CA LEU A 20 -6.64 6.40 5.35
C LEU A 20 -5.81 5.66 4.29
N ARG A 21 -5.83 4.33 4.35
CA ARG A 21 -5.15 3.44 3.39
C ARG A 21 -6.13 2.52 2.67
N PHE A 22 -5.76 2.11 1.47
CA PHE A 22 -6.52 1.15 0.66
C PHE A 22 -5.67 -0.07 0.34
N ALA A 23 -6.31 -1.25 0.27
CA ALA A 23 -5.62 -2.50 -0.03
C ALA A 23 -6.53 -3.51 -0.74
N GLY A 24 -5.91 -4.48 -1.43
CA GLY A 24 -6.61 -5.53 -2.16
C GLY A 24 -7.18 -5.05 -3.49
N GLN A 25 -8.20 -5.73 -4.02
CA GLN A 25 -8.75 -5.46 -5.35
C GLN A 25 -9.18 -3.99 -5.59
N ILE A 26 -9.51 -3.24 -4.53
CA ILE A 26 -9.84 -1.81 -4.68
C ILE A 26 -8.66 -0.98 -5.20
N THR A 27 -7.41 -1.41 -4.97
CA THR A 27 -6.20 -0.72 -5.46
C THR A 27 -5.81 -1.09 -6.89
N GLY A 28 -6.55 -2.00 -7.53
CA GLY A 28 -6.28 -2.44 -8.91
C GLY A 28 -5.45 -3.72 -9.03
N CYS A 29 -5.10 -4.37 -7.91
CA CYS A 29 -4.47 -5.69 -7.94
C CYS A 29 -5.51 -6.78 -8.23
N GLU A 30 -5.10 -7.81 -8.98
CA GLU A 30 -5.91 -9.00 -9.23
C GLU A 30 -5.26 -10.22 -8.58
N GLY A 31 -6.07 -11.12 -8.03
CA GLY A 31 -5.59 -12.33 -7.37
C GLY A 31 -5.54 -12.25 -5.84
N TYR A 32 -5.66 -13.41 -5.21
CA TYR A 32 -5.70 -13.52 -3.74
C TYR A 32 -4.34 -13.23 -3.10
N VAL A 33 -3.25 -13.64 -3.76
CA VAL A 33 -1.89 -13.49 -3.25
C VAL A 33 -1.49 -12.02 -3.26
N GLU A 34 -1.73 -11.33 -4.36
CA GLU A 34 -1.49 -9.90 -4.56
C GLU A 34 -2.34 -9.07 -3.60
N SER A 35 -3.62 -9.43 -3.45
CA SER A 35 -4.50 -8.76 -2.49
C SER A 35 -4.04 -8.92 -1.05
N ALA A 36 -3.61 -10.12 -0.66
CA ALA A 36 -3.04 -10.38 0.66
C ALA A 36 -1.71 -9.63 0.86
N ALA A 37 -0.86 -9.57 -0.17
CA ALA A 37 0.41 -8.86 -0.13
C ALA A 37 0.23 -7.35 0.09
N ILE A 38 -0.67 -6.71 -0.66
CA ILE A 38 -1.01 -5.29 -0.47
C ILE A 38 -1.67 -5.06 0.90
N GLY A 39 -2.54 -5.97 1.36
CA GLY A 39 -3.12 -5.91 2.70
C GLY A 39 -2.07 -5.92 3.81
N LEU A 40 -1.08 -6.82 3.69
CA LEU A 40 0.06 -6.90 4.61
C LEU A 40 0.87 -5.59 4.60
N LEU A 41 1.19 -5.05 3.42
CA LEU A 41 1.94 -3.80 3.29
C LEU A 41 1.19 -2.61 3.91
N ALA A 42 -0.09 -2.43 3.56
CA ALA A 42 -0.93 -1.36 4.10
C ALA A 42 -1.00 -1.42 5.64
N GLY A 43 -1.14 -2.63 6.19
CA GLY A 43 -1.15 -2.86 7.65
C GLY A 43 0.20 -2.50 8.29
N ARG A 44 1.33 -2.95 7.72
CA ARG A 44 2.68 -2.61 8.21
C ARG A 44 2.95 -1.11 8.17
N PHE A 45 2.52 -0.42 7.11
CA PHE A 45 2.69 1.02 6.98
C PHE A 45 1.83 1.80 7.98
N ALA A 46 0.58 1.38 8.18
CA ALA A 46 -0.29 1.97 9.20
C ALA A 46 0.26 1.78 10.62
N ALA A 47 0.81 0.59 10.92
CA ALA A 47 1.43 0.32 12.20
C ALA A 47 2.69 1.18 12.43
N ALA A 48 3.57 1.29 11.43
CA ALA A 48 4.75 2.14 11.49
C ALA A 48 4.38 3.61 11.76
N GLU A 49 3.41 4.15 11.02
CA GLU A 49 2.91 5.51 11.22
C GLU A 49 2.34 5.70 12.64
N ARG A 50 1.54 4.73 13.14
CA ARG A 50 0.95 4.81 14.48
C ARG A 50 2.01 4.83 15.59
N LEU A 51 3.18 4.25 15.34
CA LEU A 51 4.36 4.24 16.22
C LEU A 51 5.30 5.44 16.00
N GLY A 52 4.96 6.38 15.11
CA GLY A 52 5.81 7.53 14.78
C GLY A 52 7.05 7.17 13.96
N GLN A 53 7.03 6.02 13.27
CA GLN A 53 8.13 5.52 12.45
C GLN A 53 7.83 5.74 10.96
N ALA A 54 8.88 5.94 10.17
CA ALA A 54 8.75 6.00 8.72
C ALA A 54 8.40 4.59 8.15
N PRO A 55 7.42 4.49 7.23
CA PRO A 55 7.14 3.23 6.53
C PRO A 55 8.37 2.71 5.78
N SER A 56 8.73 1.45 6.00
CA SER A 56 9.82 0.79 5.26
C SER A 56 9.27 0.11 4.01
N LEU A 57 9.46 0.77 2.86
CA LEU A 57 9.03 0.24 1.56
C LEU A 57 9.90 -0.97 1.14
N PRO A 58 9.29 -2.02 0.57
CA PRO A 58 10.05 -3.12 -0.02
C PRO A 58 10.86 -2.64 -1.24
N PRO A 59 12.04 -3.22 -1.51
CA PRO A 59 12.81 -2.87 -2.70
C PRO A 59 12.01 -3.14 -3.98
N PRO A 60 12.12 -2.29 -5.02
CA PRO A 60 11.37 -2.45 -6.27
C PRO A 60 11.74 -3.73 -7.03
N THR A 61 12.89 -4.33 -6.72
CA THR A 61 13.35 -5.61 -7.27
C THR A 61 12.66 -6.84 -6.65
N THR A 62 11.77 -6.65 -5.67
CA THR A 62 10.99 -7.72 -5.05
C THR A 62 9.56 -7.74 -5.58
N ALA A 63 8.88 -8.89 -5.50
CA ALA A 63 7.46 -8.99 -5.87
C ALA A 63 6.59 -7.98 -5.10
N PHE A 64 6.87 -7.77 -3.81
CA PHE A 64 6.16 -6.77 -3.00
C PHE A 64 6.41 -5.33 -3.48
N GLY A 65 7.64 -5.00 -3.86
CA GLY A 65 7.98 -3.69 -4.40
C GLY A 65 7.36 -3.43 -5.77
N ALA A 66 7.32 -4.46 -6.63
CA ALA A 66 6.68 -4.37 -7.94
C ALA A 66 5.17 -4.07 -7.84
N LEU A 67 4.49 -4.55 -6.80
CA LEU A 67 3.06 -4.28 -6.57
C LEU A 67 2.75 -2.83 -6.14
N LEU A 68 3.76 -2.04 -5.75
CA LEU A 68 3.58 -0.64 -5.33
C LEU A 68 3.87 0.38 -6.44
N ASN A 69 4.32 -0.09 -7.61
CA ASN A 69 4.70 0.76 -8.74
C ASN A 69 3.51 1.16 -9.62
#